data_AF-A0A7W8PJA3-F1
#
_entry.id   AF-A0A7W8PJA3-F1
#
_cell.length_a   1.000
_cell.length_b   1.000
_cell.length_c   1.000
_cell.angle_alpha   90.00
_cell.angle_beta   90.00
_cell.angle_gamma   90.00
#
_symmetry.space_group_name_H-M   'P 1'
#
loop_
_entity.id
_entity.type
_entity.pdbx_description
1 polymer ?
#
loop_
_entity_poly.entity_id
_entity_poly.type
_entity_poly.pdbx_seq_one_letter_code
_entity_poly.pdbx_strand_id
1 'polypeptide(L)'
;MDRRTFMLTGACLATAAGGAWPWLARAAACADDARAFAIVDSTLECGASFARYAAHLRLPTFETGDDAGALWFTTLAPLLDDGRTPHVMPALIGFTRASDYFVLQHLALRTGRFVEHRHEARAGLDAQPAHVAFALTPRSAR
;
A
#
# COMPACT_ATOMS: atom_id res chain seq x y z
N MET A 1 -15.80 13.44 10.05
CA MET A 1 -16.12 12.82 8.74
C MET A 1 -17.31 11.91 8.95
N ASP A 2 -18.37 12.06 8.14
CA ASP A 2 -19.58 11.25 8.29
C ASP A 2 -19.38 9.81 7.83
N ARG A 3 -20.07 8.87 8.49
CA ARG A 3 -20.04 7.42 8.17
C ARG A 3 -20.29 7.13 6.69
N ARG A 4 -21.17 7.91 6.06
CA ARG A 4 -21.55 7.76 4.64
C ARG A 4 -20.39 8.08 3.71
N THR A 5 -19.64 9.14 4.00
CA THR A 5 -18.46 9.53 3.21
C THR A 5 -17.38 8.46 3.32
N PHE A 6 -17.17 7.90 4.53
CA PHE A 6 -16.22 6.81 4.71
C PHE A 6 -16.60 5.55 3.93
N MET A 7 -17.87 5.13 3.99
CA MET A 7 -18.35 3.97 3.21
C MET A 7 -18.20 4.19 1.71
N LEU A 8 -18.50 5.39 1.21
CA LEU A 8 -18.32 5.73 -0.20
C LEU A 8 -16.84 5.70 -0.62
N THR A 9 -15.95 6.23 0.21
CA THR A 9 -14.49 6.14 -0.02
C THR A 9 -14.03 4.69 -0.04
N GLY A 10 -14.48 3.85 0.91
CA GLY A 10 -14.14 2.42 0.95
C GLY A 10 -14.67 1.65 -0.27
N ALA A 11 -15.90 1.92 -0.71
CA ALA A 11 -16.46 1.29 -1.90
C ALA A 11 -15.71 1.69 -3.18
N CYS A 12 -15.36 2.97 -3.33
CA CYS A 12 -14.55 3.46 -4.44
C CYS A 12 -13.15 2.82 -4.46
N LEU A 13 -12.51 2.71 -3.29
CA LEU A 13 -11.22 2.04 -3.16
C LEU A 13 -11.30 0.54 -3.45
N ALA A 14 -12.39 -0.13 -3.07
CA ALA A 14 -12.61 -1.53 -3.40
C ALA A 14 -12.71 -1.75 -4.92
N THR A 15 -13.37 -0.83 -5.63
CA THR A 15 -13.41 -0.85 -7.11
C THR A 15 -12.03 -0.58 -7.69
N ALA A 16 -11.30 0.42 -7.20
CA ALA A 16 -9.97 0.78 -7.69
C ALA A 16 -8.92 -0.29 -7.39
N ALA A 17 -9.03 -0.98 -6.24
CA ALA A 17 -8.14 -2.06 -5.86
C ALA A 17 -8.52 -3.41 -6.47
N GLY A 18 -9.73 -3.53 -7.03
CA GLY A 18 -10.22 -4.74 -7.65
C GLY A 18 -9.91 -5.99 -6.83
N GLY A 19 -9.20 -6.94 -7.45
CA GLY A 19 -8.81 -8.19 -6.82
C GLY A 19 -7.93 -8.03 -5.58
N ALA A 20 -7.14 -6.96 -5.45
CA ALA A 20 -6.24 -6.77 -4.31
C ALA A 20 -6.97 -6.32 -3.03
N TRP A 21 -8.22 -5.84 -3.13
CA TRP A 21 -8.95 -5.24 -2.02
C TRP A 21 -9.04 -6.11 -0.76
N PRO A 22 -9.34 -7.42 -0.82
CA PRO A 22 -9.44 -8.26 0.39
C PRO A 22 -8.13 -8.30 1.17
N TRP A 23 -6.98 -8.34 0.48
CA TRP A 23 -5.66 -8.38 1.11
C TRP A 23 -5.25 -7.02 1.66
N LEU A 24 -5.55 -5.95 0.93
CA LEU A 24 -5.32 -4.58 1.38
C LEU A 24 -6.13 -4.28 2.65
N ALA A 25 -7.44 -4.56 2.63
CA ALA A 25 -8.31 -4.34 3.79
C ALA A 25 -7.92 -5.21 4.98
N ARG A 26 -7.50 -6.47 4.74
CA ARG A 26 -7.00 -7.36 5.80
C ARG A 26 -5.71 -6.83 6.42
N ALA A 27 -4.73 -6.43 5.61
CA ALA A 27 -3.47 -5.89 6.11
C ALA A 27 -3.69 -4.56 6.86
N ALA A 28 -4.61 -3.71 6.40
CA ALA A 28 -5.00 -2.50 7.10
C ALA A 28 -5.68 -2.78 8.46
N ALA A 29 -6.52 -3.82 8.54
CA ALA A 29 -7.22 -4.21 9.77
C ALA A 29 -6.32 -4.93 10.79
N CYS A 30 -5.28 -5.65 10.33
CA CYS A 30 -4.33 -6.33 11.20
C CYS A 30 -3.22 -5.40 11.73
N ALA A 31 -3.31 -4.09 11.50
CA ALA A 31 -2.28 -3.11 11.87
C ALA A 31 -2.02 -3.01 13.39
N ASP A 32 -2.96 -3.45 14.23
CA ASP A 32 -2.80 -3.48 15.69
C ASP A 32 -1.79 -4.54 16.16
N ASP A 33 -1.69 -5.68 15.45
CA ASP A 33 -0.76 -6.78 15.78
C ASP A 33 0.47 -6.82 14.85
N ALA A 34 0.28 -6.51 13.57
CA ALA A 34 1.32 -6.46 12.54
C ALA A 34 1.20 -5.12 11.80
N ARG A 35 1.92 -4.12 12.33
CA ARG A 35 1.96 -2.73 11.85
C ARG A 35 1.89 -2.66 10.32
N ALA A 36 0.99 -1.86 9.75
CA ALA A 36 0.89 -1.68 8.30
C ALA A 36 1.34 -0.27 7.91
N PHE A 37 2.08 -0.15 6.82
CA PHE A 37 2.48 1.12 6.21
C PHE A 37 1.68 1.36 4.93
N ALA A 38 1.03 2.52 4.86
CA ALA A 38 0.29 2.96 3.70
C ALA A 38 1.21 3.74 2.75
N ILE A 39 1.37 3.27 1.53
CA ILE A 39 2.09 3.96 0.46
C ILE A 39 1.05 4.62 -0.45
N VAL A 40 1.15 5.93 -0.60
CA VAL A 40 0.23 6.75 -1.39
C VAL A 40 0.99 7.43 -2.52
N ASP A 41 0.29 7.65 -3.62
CA ASP A 41 0.73 8.52 -4.70
C ASP A 41 -0.41 9.53 -4.96
N SER A 42 -0.24 10.76 -4.48
CA SER A 42 -1.21 11.85 -4.60
C SER A 42 -1.44 12.31 -6.04
N THR A 43 -0.58 11.89 -6.99
CA THR A 43 -0.80 12.16 -8.41
C THR A 43 -1.88 11.25 -9.01
N LEU A 44 -2.29 10.21 -8.28
CA LEU A 44 -3.39 9.32 -8.65
C LEU A 44 -4.69 9.73 -7.96
N GLU A 45 -5.80 9.69 -8.69
CA GLU A 45 -7.13 9.99 -8.15
C GLU A 45 -7.51 9.05 -6.98
N CYS A 46 -7.14 7.78 -7.10
CA CYS A 46 -7.35 6.78 -6.04
C CYS A 46 -6.39 6.99 -4.84
N GLY A 47 -5.24 7.62 -5.05
CA GLY A 47 -4.23 7.89 -4.02
C GLY A 47 -4.72 8.86 -2.94
N ALA A 48 -5.37 9.97 -3.32
CA ALA A 48 -5.95 10.91 -2.36
C ALA A 48 -7.06 10.27 -1.51
N SER A 49 -7.89 9.43 -2.13
CA SER A 49 -8.92 8.66 -1.44
C SER A 49 -8.32 7.64 -0.47
N PHE A 50 -7.23 6.98 -0.88
CA PHE A 50 -6.51 6.02 -0.04
C PHE A 50 -5.79 6.70 1.13
N ALA A 51 -5.18 7.86 0.94
CA ALA A 51 -4.55 8.64 2.01
C ALA A 51 -5.57 9.00 3.11
N ARG A 52 -6.79 9.38 2.72
CA ARG A 52 -7.88 9.63 3.68
C ARG A 52 -8.30 8.36 4.42
N TYR A 53 -8.37 7.23 3.73
CA TYR A 53 -8.68 5.94 4.34
C TYR A 53 -7.60 5.53 5.34
N ALA A 54 -6.32 5.63 4.97
CA ALA A 54 -5.19 5.37 5.85
C ALA A 54 -5.17 6.28 7.08
N ALA A 55 -5.45 7.58 6.90
CA ALA A 55 -5.56 8.53 8.01
C ALA A 55 -6.70 8.18 8.98
N HIS A 56 -7.84 7.71 8.46
CA HIS A 56 -8.95 7.26 9.30
C HIS A 56 -8.56 6.04 10.15
N LEU A 57 -7.79 5.12 9.57
CA LEU A 57 -7.25 3.95 10.26
C LEU A 57 -5.97 4.25 11.06
N ARG A 58 -5.52 5.51 11.09
CA ARG A 58 -4.28 5.96 11.76
C ARG A 58 -3.03 5.19 11.31
N LEU A 59 -3.00 4.76 10.06
CA LEU A 59 -1.85 4.07 9.49
C LEU A 59 -0.72 5.09 9.19
N PRO A 60 0.55 4.77 9.50
CA PRO A 60 1.68 5.52 8.99
C PRO A 60 1.61 5.57 7.46
N THR A 61 1.55 6.79 6.92
CA THR A 61 1.35 7.03 5.50
C THR A 61 2.61 7.65 4.91
N PHE A 62 3.07 7.13 3.77
CA PHE A 62 4.26 7.55 3.07
C PHE A 62 3.92 7.88 1.62
N GLU A 63 4.34 9.05 1.17
CA GLU A 63 4.18 9.50 -0.21
C GLU A 63 5.30 8.89 -1.07
N THR A 64 4.92 8.31 -2.21
CA THR A 64 5.89 7.81 -3.21
C THR A 64 6.70 8.97 -3.81
N GLY A 65 6.07 10.14 -3.98
CA GLY A 65 6.69 11.31 -4.58
C GLY A 65 7.12 11.05 -6.02
N ASP A 66 8.29 11.56 -6.39
CA ASP A 66 8.89 11.37 -7.72
C ASP A 66 9.84 10.16 -7.80
N ASP A 67 10.24 9.57 -6.66
CA ASP A 67 11.23 8.48 -6.61
C ASP A 67 10.92 7.45 -5.51
N ALA A 68 10.30 6.34 -5.93
CA ALA A 68 10.00 5.19 -5.08
C ALA A 68 11.25 4.51 -4.50
N GLY A 69 12.38 4.56 -5.20
CA GLY A 69 13.65 4.01 -4.73
C GLY A 69 14.20 4.84 -3.57
N ALA A 70 14.15 6.17 -3.70
CA ALA A 70 14.54 7.08 -2.62
C ALA A 70 13.66 6.87 -1.38
N LEU A 71 12.34 6.75 -1.55
CA LEU A 71 11.42 6.40 -0.45
C LEU A 71 11.84 5.09 0.25
N TRP A 72 12.18 4.07 -0.54
CA TRP A 72 12.59 2.78 0.02
C TRP A 72 13.84 2.90 0.90
N PHE A 73 14.94 3.44 0.36
CA PHE A 73 16.22 3.44 1.07
C PHE A 73 16.29 4.43 2.23
N THR A 74 15.61 5.56 2.12
CA THR A 74 15.66 6.60 3.15
C THR A 74 14.71 6.35 4.31
N THR A 75 13.56 5.70 4.03
CA THR A 75 12.45 5.63 4.98
C THR A 75 12.00 4.21 5.24
N LEU A 76 11.62 3.45 4.20
CA LEU A 76 11.00 2.13 4.41
C LEU A 76 12.00 1.09 4.91
N ALA A 77 13.16 0.97 4.27
CA ALA A 77 14.16 -0.05 4.64
C ALA A 77 14.64 0.10 6.11
N PRO A 78 14.98 1.31 6.60
CA PRO A 78 15.30 1.49 8.03
C PRO A 78 14.14 1.10 8.95
N LEU A 79 12.90 1.45 8.61
CA LEU A 79 11.71 1.11 9.41
C LEU A 79 11.38 -0.38 9.37
N LEU A 80 11.73 -1.07 8.30
CA LEU A 80 11.59 -2.52 8.14
C LEU A 80 12.67 -3.30 8.89
N ASP A 81 13.84 -2.69 9.11
CA ASP A 81 15.02 -3.29 9.74
C ASP A 81 15.29 -2.72 11.13
N ASP A 82 14.29 -2.07 11.75
CA ASP A 82 14.40 -1.24 12.97
C ASP A 82 14.81 -2.03 14.24
N GLY A 83 15.21 -3.31 14.11
CA GLY A 83 15.86 -4.16 15.12
C GLY A 83 15.05 -4.44 16.40
N ARG A 84 13.90 -3.78 16.56
CA ARG A 84 13.14 -3.70 17.81
C ARG A 84 12.25 -4.90 18.07
N THR A 85 11.87 -5.64 17.04
CA THR A 85 11.05 -6.86 17.17
C THR A 85 11.42 -7.87 16.09
N PRO A 86 12.17 -8.95 16.42
CA PRO A 86 12.59 -10.00 15.48
C PRO A 86 11.43 -10.76 14.79
N HIS A 87 10.19 -10.56 15.24
CA HIS A 87 9.07 -11.44 14.90
C HIS A 87 7.94 -10.82 14.08
N VAL A 88 7.90 -9.49 13.91
CA VAL A 88 6.76 -8.85 13.24
C VAL A 88 7.25 -7.81 12.25
N MET A 89 7.41 -8.24 11.00
CA MET A 89 7.65 -7.32 9.88
C MET A 89 6.34 -6.60 9.55
N PRO A 90 6.35 -5.30 9.25
CA PRO A 90 5.12 -4.60 8.88
C PRO A 90 4.70 -4.92 7.44
N ALA A 91 3.39 -4.86 7.17
CA ALA A 91 2.86 -4.98 5.81
C ALA A 91 2.98 -3.63 5.07
N LEU A 92 3.20 -3.68 3.76
CA LEU A 92 3.15 -2.49 2.89
C LEU A 92 1.90 -2.57 2.02
N ILE A 93 1.03 -1.59 2.11
CA ILE A 93 -0.21 -1.52 1.32
C ILE A 93 -0.29 -0.20 0.60
N GLY A 94 -0.84 -0.15 -0.60
CA GLY A 94 -0.85 1.11 -1.32
C GLY A 94 -1.47 1.13 -2.70
N PHE A 95 -1.48 2.35 -3.24
CA PHE A 95 -1.77 2.66 -4.63
C PHE A 95 -0.62 3.49 -5.18
N THR A 96 0.01 3.01 -6.24
CA THR A 96 1.13 3.70 -6.91
C THR A 96 1.04 3.55 -8.41
N ARG A 97 1.79 4.34 -9.17
CA ARG A 97 2.03 4.08 -10.59
C ARG A 97 2.68 2.71 -10.77
N ALA A 98 2.51 2.12 -11.96
CA ALA A 98 3.11 0.82 -12.28
C ALA A 98 4.64 0.83 -12.23
N SER A 99 5.29 1.93 -12.63
CA SER A 99 6.75 2.09 -12.57
C SER A 99 7.27 2.05 -11.14
N ASP A 100 6.64 2.82 -10.26
CA ASP A 100 7.03 2.93 -8.86
C ASP A 100 6.75 1.63 -8.12
N TYR A 101 5.60 1.02 -8.43
CA TYR A 101 5.26 -0.30 -7.90
C TYR A 101 6.31 -1.34 -8.27
N PHE A 102 6.78 -1.36 -9.52
CA PHE A 102 7.82 -2.30 -9.96
C PHE A 102 9.11 -2.15 -9.12
N VAL A 103 9.52 -0.92 -8.84
CA VAL A 103 10.69 -0.64 -7.99
C VAL A 103 10.45 -1.15 -6.57
N LEU A 104 9.31 -0.80 -5.96
CA LEU A 104 8.95 -1.24 -4.59
C LEU A 104 8.83 -2.75 -4.49
N GLN A 105 8.17 -3.39 -5.45
CA GLN A 105 8.02 -4.84 -5.55
C GLN A 105 9.39 -5.52 -5.62
N HIS A 106 10.28 -5.04 -6.50
CA HIS A 106 11.60 -5.63 -6.66
C HIS A 106 12.46 -5.50 -5.40
N LEU A 107 12.44 -4.34 -4.75
CA LEU A 107 13.18 -4.09 -3.51
C LEU A 107 12.61 -4.91 -2.35
N ALA A 108 11.29 -4.96 -2.19
CA ALA A 108 10.63 -5.71 -1.13
C ALA A 108 10.79 -7.22 -1.30
N LEU A 109 10.56 -7.77 -2.50
CA LEU A 109 10.65 -9.21 -2.74
C LEU A 109 12.09 -9.74 -2.68
N ARG A 110 13.10 -8.92 -2.99
CA ARG A 110 14.52 -9.28 -2.82
C ARG A 110 14.88 -9.63 -1.38
N THR A 111 14.15 -9.10 -0.39
CA THR A 111 14.36 -9.48 1.01
C THR A 111 13.92 -10.93 1.30
N GLY A 112 13.09 -11.52 0.44
CA GLY A 112 12.50 -12.85 0.63
C GLY A 112 11.43 -12.90 1.72
N ARG A 113 11.10 -11.77 2.36
CA ARG A 113 10.24 -11.74 3.56
C ARG A 113 8.76 -11.47 3.26
N PHE A 114 8.38 -11.12 2.02
CA PHE A 114 7.02 -10.70 1.67
C PHE A 114 6.29 -11.67 0.73
N VAL A 115 4.96 -11.66 0.80
CA VAL A 115 4.01 -12.22 -0.18
C VAL A 115 3.29 -11.05 -0.84
N GLU A 116 3.15 -11.11 -2.16
CA GLU A 116 2.53 -10.08 -2.96
C GLU A 116 1.08 -10.42 -3.32
N HIS A 117 0.21 -9.44 -3.15
CA HIS A 117 -1.14 -9.41 -3.68
C HIS A 117 -1.34 -8.09 -4.40
N ARG A 118 -1.61 -8.12 -5.71
CA ARG A 118 -1.76 -6.89 -6.50
C ARG A 118 -2.91 -6.94 -7.48
N HIS A 119 -3.35 -5.76 -7.87
CA HIS A 119 -4.28 -5.51 -8.94
C HIS A 119 -3.78 -4.33 -9.76
N GLU A 120 -3.56 -4.58 -11.05
CA GLU A 120 -3.18 -3.56 -12.00
C GLU A 120 -4.45 -3.08 -12.70
N ALA A 121 -4.79 -1.81 -12.50
CA ALA A 121 -5.83 -1.17 -13.29
C ALA A 121 -5.26 -0.86 -14.67
N ARG A 122 -5.85 -1.48 -15.70
CA ARG A 122 -5.51 -1.14 -17.09
C ARG A 122 -6.09 0.24 -17.40
N ALA A 123 -5.29 1.11 -18.01
CA ALA A 123 -5.80 2.34 -18.60
C ALA A 123 -6.92 1.96 -19.60
N GLY A 124 -8.14 2.38 -19.29
CA GLY A 124 -9.25 2.30 -20.24
C GLY A 124 -9.03 3.30 -21.39
N LEU A 125 -9.96 3.32 -22.35
CA LEU A 125 -9.98 4.30 -23.44
C LEU A 125 -10.03 5.77 -22.96
N ASP A 126 -10.35 5.99 -21.68
CA ASP A 126 -10.29 7.29 -21.01
C ASP A 126 -9.00 7.42 -20.19
N ALA A 127 -8.38 8.60 -20.29
CA ALA A 127 -7.02 8.99 -19.92
C ALA A 127 -6.65 8.90 -18.41
N GLN A 128 -7.02 7.82 -17.71
CA GLN A 128 -6.57 7.57 -16.34
C GLN A 128 -5.17 6.95 -16.33
N PRO A 129 -4.22 7.47 -15.54
CA PRO A 129 -2.92 6.85 -15.37
C PRO A 129 -3.10 5.45 -14.76
N ALA A 130 -2.44 4.47 -15.36
CA ALA A 130 -2.46 3.10 -14.86
C ALA A 130 -1.90 3.05 -13.43
N HIS A 131 -2.72 2.66 -12.47
CA HIS A 131 -2.32 2.46 -11.08
C HIS A 131 -2.26 0.97 -10.73
N VAL A 132 -1.46 0.68 -9.72
CA VAL A 132 -1.37 -0.64 -9.10
C VAL A 132 -1.80 -0.51 -7.66
N ALA A 133 -2.85 -1.23 -7.31
CA ALA A 133 -3.22 -1.45 -5.93
C ALA A 133 -2.52 -2.71 -5.42
N PHE A 134 -1.91 -2.64 -4.25
CA PHE A 134 -1.12 -3.76 -3.74
C PHE A 134 -1.20 -3.92 -2.23
N ALA A 135 -0.88 -5.14 -1.80
CA ALA A 135 -0.56 -5.51 -0.44
C ALA A 135 0.63 -6.46 -0.46
N LEU A 136 1.75 -6.01 0.11
CA LEU A 136 2.93 -6.81 0.42
C LEU A 136 2.84 -7.18 1.89
N THR A 137 2.37 -8.39 2.18
CA THR A 137 2.23 -8.88 3.55
C THR A 137 3.43 -9.74 3.94
N PRO A 138 3.87 -9.73 5.21
CA PRO A 138 4.93 -10.62 5.66
C PRO A 138 4.61 -12.09 5.38
N ARG A 139 5.62 -12.86 4.99
CA ARG A 139 5.55 -14.32 5.02
C ARG A 139 5.50 -14.75 6.48
N SER A 140 4.42 -15.40 6.89
CA SER A 140 4.40 -16.13 8.14
C SER A 140 5.52 -17.17 8.10
N ALA A 141 6.43 -17.14 9.07
CA ALA A 141 7.34 -18.25 9.30
C ALA A 141 6.46 -19.49 9.56
N ARG A 142 6.64 -20.54 8.76
CA ARG A 142 6.05 -21.84 9.02
C ARG A 142 6.83 -22.54 10.14
#